data_AF-A0A8T4PQ30-F1
#
_entry.id   AF-A0A8T4PQ30-F1
#
_cell.length_a   1.000
_cell.length_b   1.000
_cell.length_c   1.000
_cell.angle_alpha   90.00
_cell.angle_beta   90.00
_cell.angle_gamma   90.00
#
_symmetry.space_group_name_H-M   'P 1'
#
loop_
_entity.id
_entity.type
_entity.pdbx_description
1 polymer ?
#
loop_
_entity_poly.entity_id
_entity_poly.type
_entity_poly.pdbx_seq_one_letter_code
_entity_poly.pdbx_strand_id
1 'polypeptide(L)'
;MINTKILYSIIIILSLIIIGIGVNSLLNKLITNSQQKGYQAGITASVVSIVQQSRNCQPVNLFIGNQTFNFVDIACLQQQTTQAKSSK
;
A
#
# COMPACT_ATOMS: atom_id res chain seq x y z
N MET A 1 3.99 18.49 55.92
CA MET A 1 2.69 19.00 55.41
C MET A 1 2.87 19.31 53.94
N ILE A 2 2.38 18.46 53.03
CA ILE A 2 2.41 18.76 51.60
C ILE A 2 1.41 19.88 51.36
N ASN A 3 1.91 20.99 50.83
CA ASN A 3 1.12 22.18 50.59
C ASN A 3 0.08 21.85 49.50
N THR A 4 -1.20 22.05 49.76
CA THR A 4 -2.30 21.62 48.87
C THR A 4 -2.12 22.15 47.44
N LYS A 5 -1.53 23.34 47.30
CA LYS A 5 -1.18 23.95 46.00
C LYS A 5 -0.15 23.16 45.20
N ILE A 6 0.84 22.56 45.86
CA ILE A 6 1.87 21.72 45.22
C ILE A 6 1.22 20.43 44.71
N LEU A 7 0.30 19.85 45.48
CA LEU A 7 -0.42 18.64 45.09
C LEU A 7 -1.30 18.86 43.85
N TYR A 8 -2.03 19.98 43.78
CA TYR A 8 -2.78 20.34 42.57
C TYR A 8 -1.87 20.56 41.35
N SER A 9 -0.72 21.21 41.54
CA SER A 9 0.22 21.45 40.44
C SER A 9 0.77 20.14 39.86
N ILE A 10 1.05 19.14 40.71
CA ILE A 10 1.51 17.82 40.28
C ILE A 10 0.42 17.08 39.48
N ILE A 11 -0.83 17.12 39.96
CA ILE A 11 -1.97 16.48 39.28
C ILE A 11 -2.18 17.06 37.88
N ILE A 12 -2.11 18.38 37.75
CA ILE A 12 -2.27 19.07 36.46
C ILE A 12 -1.16 18.64 35.49
N ILE A 13 0.10 18.63 35.95
CA ILE A 13 1.23 18.21 35.12
C ILE A 13 1.09 16.75 34.67
N LEU A 14 0.72 15.84 35.58
CA LEU A 14 0.46 14.43 35.26
C LEU A 14 -0.67 14.26 34.24
N SER A 15 -1.75 15.02 34.37
CA SER A 15 -2.89 14.95 33.43
C SER A 15 -2.48 15.36 32.00
N LEU A 16 -1.65 16.41 31.86
CA LEU A 16 -1.17 16.88 30.56
C LEU A 16 -0.25 15.86 29.89
N ILE A 17 0.59 15.18 30.66
CA ILE A 17 1.48 14.12 30.15
C ILE A 17 0.65 12.96 29.58
N ILE A 18 -0.39 12.51 30.30
CA ILE A 18 -1.25 11.41 29.87
C ILE A 18 -1.98 11.76 28.57
N ILE A 19 -2.50 12.98 28.46
CA ILE A 19 -3.18 13.48 27.26
C ILE A 19 -2.21 13.53 26.07
N GLY A 20 -0.99 14.05 26.27
CA GLY A 20 0.01 14.15 25.21
C GLY A 20 0.40 12.79 24.62
N ILE A 21 0.56 11.77 25.47
CA ILE A 21 0.87 10.40 25.02
C ILE A 21 -0.30 9.79 24.23
N GLY A 22 -1.54 10.00 24.71
CA GLY A 22 -2.75 9.49 24.05
C GLY A 22 -2.95 10.06 22.64
N VAL A 23 -2.75 11.37 22.47
CA VAL A 23 -2.90 12.04 21.17
C VAL A 23 -1.85 11.57 20.16
N ASN A 24 -0.59 11.42 20.57
CA ASN A 24 0.47 10.93 19.70
C ASN A 24 0.20 9.49 19.21
N SER A 25 -0.33 8.62 20.08
CA SER A 25 -0.69 7.26 19.72
C SER A 25 -1.80 7.21 18.66
N LEU A 26 -2.82 8.07 18.81
CA LEU A 26 -3.92 8.15 17.85
C LEU A 26 -3.47 8.68 16.50
N LEU A 27 -2.67 9.75 16.48
CA LEU A 27 -2.13 10.33 15.24
C LEU A 27 -1.27 9.32 14.48
N ASN A 28 -0.36 8.61 15.16
CA ASN A 28 0.43 7.57 14.54
C ASN A 28 -0.44 6.45 13.95
N LYS A 29 -1.46 6.00 14.68
CA LYS A 29 -2.38 4.98 14.17
C LYS A 29 -3.15 5.44 12.92
N LEU A 30 -3.57 6.70 12.85
CA LEU A 30 -4.25 7.25 11.67
C LEU A 30 -3.29 7.34 10.47
N ILE A 31 -2.07 7.81 10.69
CA ILE A 31 -1.05 7.93 9.65
C ILE A 31 -0.68 6.55 9.10
N THR A 32 -0.38 5.58 9.96
CA THR A 32 -0.03 4.22 9.53
C THR A 32 -1.17 3.54 8.78
N ASN A 33 -2.42 3.67 9.25
CA ASN A 33 -3.57 3.10 8.53
C ASN A 33 -3.78 3.74 7.16
N SER A 34 -3.61 5.06 7.05
CA SER A 34 -3.78 5.77 5.78
C SER A 34 -2.69 5.40 4.78
N GLN A 35 -1.44 5.28 5.24
CA GLN A 35 -0.34 4.81 4.40
C GLN A 35 -0.55 3.36 3.93
N GLN A 36 -0.99 2.46 4.81
CA GLN A 36 -1.28 1.08 4.43
C GLN A 36 -2.41 0.97 3.41
N LYS A 37 -3.50 1.74 3.59
CA LYS A 37 -4.60 1.80 2.62
C LYS A 37 -4.15 2.37 1.27
N GLY A 38 -3.36 3.44 1.27
CA GLY A 38 -2.81 4.03 0.06
C GLY A 38 -1.87 3.06 -0.68
N TYR A 39 -1.02 2.35 0.05
CA TYR A 39 -0.12 1.35 -0.51
C TYR A 39 -0.90 0.17 -1.14
N GLN A 40 -1.88 -0.40 -0.43
CA GLN A 40 -2.71 -1.48 -0.97
C GLN A 40 -3.52 -1.04 -2.19
N ALA A 41 -4.08 0.19 -2.17
CA ALA A 41 -4.80 0.75 -3.31
C ALA A 41 -3.88 0.93 -4.53
N GLY A 42 -2.65 1.43 -4.32
CA GLY A 42 -1.65 1.58 -5.39
C GLY A 42 -1.27 0.25 -6.02
N ILE A 43 -0.93 -0.76 -5.20
CA ILE A 43 -0.58 -2.11 -5.69
C ILE A 43 -1.75 -2.71 -6.47
N THR A 44 -2.97 -2.63 -5.95
CA THR A 44 -4.16 -3.18 -6.61
C THR A 44 -4.41 -2.49 -7.96
N ALA A 45 -4.33 -1.16 -8.00
CA ALA A 45 -4.51 -0.39 -9.24
C ALA A 45 -3.45 -0.74 -10.28
N SER A 46 -2.18 -0.84 -9.88
CA SER A 46 -1.08 -1.22 -10.78
C SER A 46 -1.29 -2.62 -11.33
N VAL A 47 -1.57 -3.61 -10.48
CA VAL A 47 -1.82 -5.00 -10.94
C VAL A 47 -3.01 -5.07 -11.89
N VAL A 48 -4.12 -4.39 -11.57
CA VAL A 48 -5.30 -4.34 -12.44
C VAL A 48 -4.98 -3.72 -13.79
N SER A 49 -4.19 -2.64 -13.83
CA SER A 49 -3.78 -2.01 -15.08
C SER A 49 -2.92 -2.92 -15.96
N ILE A 50 -1.97 -3.65 -15.36
CA ILE A 50 -1.11 -4.62 -16.08
C ILE A 50 -1.95 -5.74 -16.66
N VAL A 51 -2.88 -6.30 -15.88
CA VAL A 51 -3.78 -7.37 -16.34
C VAL A 51 -4.73 -6.87 -17.44
N GLN A 52 -5.25 -5.65 -17.34
CA GLN A 52 -6.10 -5.08 -18.39
C GLN A 52 -5.31 -4.84 -19.68
N GLN A 53 -4.06 -4.35 -19.58
CA GLN A 53 -3.22 -4.15 -20.76
C GLN A 53 -2.78 -5.48 -21.39
N SER A 54 -2.49 -6.51 -20.58
CA SER A 54 -2.11 -7.84 -21.08
C SER A 54 -3.25 -8.56 -21.81
N ARG A 55 -4.51 -8.26 -21.47
CA ARG A 55 -5.70 -8.79 -22.17
C ARG A 55 -5.81 -8.36 -23.63
N ASN A 56 -5.15 -7.27 -24.02
CA ASN A 56 -5.08 -6.86 -25.43
C ASN A 56 -4.05 -7.68 -26.23
N CYS A 57 -3.50 -8.75 -25.65
CA CYS A 57 -2.46 -9.60 -26.25
C CYS A 57 -1.22 -8.82 -26.70
N GLN A 58 -0.98 -7.66 -26.08
CA GLN A 58 0.22 -6.86 -26.28
C GLN A 58 1.15 -7.03 -25.07
N PRO A 59 2.47 -7.14 -25.30
CA PRO A 59 3.43 -7.23 -24.21
C PRO A 59 3.43 -5.92 -23.40
N VAL A 60 3.21 -6.05 -22.10
CA VAL A 60 3.29 -4.95 -21.13
C VAL A 60 4.70 -4.93 -20.55
N ASN A 61 5.41 -3.82 -20.76
CA ASN A 61 6.73 -3.62 -20.19
C ASN A 61 6.62 -3.25 -18.71
N LEU A 62 7.18 -4.09 -17.85
CA LEU A 62 7.32 -3.86 -16.42
C LEU A 62 8.78 -3.53 -16.10
N PHE A 63 9.01 -2.42 -15.42
CA PHE A 63 10.34 -1.99 -15.01
C PHE A 63 10.53 -2.34 -13.53
N ILE A 64 11.40 -3.30 -13.24
CA ILE A 64 11.76 -3.70 -11.87
C ILE A 64 13.25 -3.41 -11.68
N GLY A 65 13.56 -2.32 -10.99
CA GLY A 65 14.93 -1.82 -10.86
C GLY A 65 15.52 -1.44 -12.22
N ASN A 66 16.62 -2.09 -12.62
CA ASN A 66 17.31 -1.87 -13.90
C ASN A 66 16.95 -2.90 -14.99
N GLN A 67 15.98 -3.77 -14.72
CA GLN A 67 15.58 -4.83 -15.63
C GLN A 67 14.17 -4.55 -16.17
N THR A 68 13.98 -4.75 -17.48
CA THR A 68 12.69 -4.64 -18.14
C THR A 68 12.15 -6.04 -18.40
N PHE A 69 10.96 -6.33 -17.88
CA PHE A 69 10.25 -7.59 -18.07
C PHE A 69 9.07 -7.36 -19.01
N ASN A 70 8.88 -8.27 -19.97
CA ASN A 70 7.71 -8.24 -20.85
C ASN A 70 6.67 -9.22 -20.32
N PHE A 71 5.51 -8.71 -19.92
CA PHE A 71 4.39 -9.51 -19.45
C PHE A 71 3.36 -9.65 -20.56
N VAL A 72 2.97 -10.88 -20.89
CA VAL A 72 1.90 -11.16 -21.87
C VAL A 72 0.99 -12.24 -21.28
N ASP A 73 -0.30 -12.14 -21.54
CA ASP A 73 -1.26 -13.13 -21.07
C ASP A 73 -1.00 -14.48 -21.76
N ILE A 74 -0.92 -15.55 -20.97
CA ILE A 74 -0.67 -16.92 -21.45
C ILE A 74 -1.78 -17.37 -22.40
N ALA A 75 -3.01 -16.89 -22.21
CA ALA A 75 -4.12 -17.18 -23.11
C ALA A 75 -3.84 -16.67 -24.55
N CYS A 76 -3.19 -15.51 -24.68
CA CYS A 76 -2.79 -14.95 -25.97
C CYS A 76 -1.66 -15.76 -26.62
N LEU A 77 -0.71 -16.27 -25.84
CA LEU A 77 0.36 -17.15 -26.32
C LEU A 77 -0.20 -18.48 -26.84
N GLN A 78 -1.19 -19.06 -26.16
CA GLN A 78 -1.85 -20.30 -26.57
C GLN A 78 -2.68 -20.16 -27.87
N GLN A 79 -3.33 -19.01 -28.08
CA GLN A 79 -4.05 -18.75 -29.33
C GLN A 79 -3.12 -18.68 -30.54
N GLN A 80 -1.95 -18.04 -30.40
CA GLN A 80 -0.94 -17.98 -31.47
C GLN A 80 -0.34 -19.35 -31.79
N THR A 81 -0.09 -20.19 -30.77
CA THR A 81 0.43 -21.55 -30.99
C THR A 81 -0.62 -22.48 -31.61
N THR A 82 -1.90 -22.29 -31.31
CA THR A 82 -2.99 -23.10 -31.90
C THR A 82 -3.22 -22.74 -33.37
N GLN A 83 -3.17 -21.45 -33.73
CA GLN A 83 -3.26 -21.03 -35.14
C GLN A 83 -2.06 -21.47 -35.97
N ALA A 84 -0.85 -21.46 -35.40
CA ALA A 84 0.35 -21.97 -36.07
C ALA A 84 0.32 -23.50 -36.31
N LYS A 85 -0.46 -24.25 -35.53
CA LYS A 85 -0.58 -25.71 -35.65
C LYS A 85 -1.73 -26.15 -36.58
N SER A 86 -2.64 -25.25 -36.95
CA SER A 86 -3.76 -25.52 -37.89
C SER A 86 -3.42 -25.21 -39.35
N SER A 87 -2.21 -24.74 -39.64
CA SER A 87 -1.69 -24.50 -40.99
C SER A 87 -0.53 -25.46 -41.30
N LYS A 88 -0.70 -26.75 -41.03
CA LYS A 88 0.18 -27.82 -41.49
C LYS A 88 -0.62 -29.06 -41.85
#